data_AF-A0A377UWD1-F1
#
_entry.id   AF-A0A377UWD1-F1
#
_cell.length_a   1.000
_cell.length_b   1.000
_cell.length_c   1.000
_cell.angle_alpha   90.00
_cell.angle_beta   90.00
_cell.angle_gamma   90.00
#
_symmetry.space_group_name_H-M   'P 1'
#
loop_
_entity.id
_entity.type
_entity.pdbx_description
1 polymer ?
#
loop_
_entity_poly.entity_id
_entity_poly.type
_entity_poly.pdbx_seq_one_letter_code
_entity_poly.pdbx_strand_id
1 'polypeptide(L)'
;MAKGTTSTPHDAVFKQFLTQADTARDFLAIHLPPALRQRCDLDTLQLESAKLYRGEPAGLVLRCAVVTQTASGEGYIYVVIEHQSSPDAQMAFRLMRYAIAAMQRHLDGGHTKLPLVVPMLFYHGATTPYPWSLNWLDCFADPQLASELYISPFPLVDVTVIPDDEIVRHRRVALLELIQKHIRQRDLMGIVEQLTTILLSGTLMTDS
;
A
#
# COMPACT_ATOMS: atom_id res chain seq x y z
N MET A 1 5.07 22.66 -13.22
CA MET A 1 5.07 22.27 -14.64
C MET A 1 5.04 20.75 -14.71
N ALA A 2 3.98 20.16 -15.27
CA ALA A 2 3.88 18.71 -15.42
C ALA A 2 4.81 18.26 -16.55
N LYS A 3 5.87 17.53 -16.21
CA LYS A 3 6.77 16.93 -17.18
C LYS A 3 6.07 15.68 -17.72
N GLY A 4 5.44 15.81 -18.89
CA GLY A 4 4.80 14.70 -19.60
C GLY A 4 5.79 13.55 -19.79
N THR A 5 5.43 12.36 -19.32
CA THR A 5 6.25 11.16 -19.31
C THR A 5 6.14 10.44 -20.64
N THR A 6 6.98 10.84 -21.60
CA THR A 6 7.26 10.04 -22.78
C THR A 6 8.15 8.86 -22.38
N SER A 7 7.80 7.65 -22.84
CA SER A 7 8.68 6.48 -22.77
C SER A 7 10.04 6.87 -23.35
N THR A 8 11.10 6.81 -22.55
CA THR A 8 12.46 7.02 -23.07
C THR A 8 12.88 5.78 -23.88
N PRO A 9 13.78 5.89 -24.87
CA PRO A 9 14.23 4.73 -25.65
C PRO A 9 14.77 3.59 -24.79
N HIS A 10 15.45 3.91 -23.68
CA HIS A 10 15.95 2.92 -22.72
C HIS A 10 14.81 2.17 -22.00
N ASP A 11 13.78 2.90 -21.53
CA ASP A 11 12.60 2.28 -20.91
C ASP A 11 11.84 1.38 -21.90
N ALA A 12 11.72 1.80 -23.16
CA ALA A 12 11.08 1.00 -24.20
C ALA A 12 11.85 -0.30 -24.48
N VAL A 13 13.18 -0.23 -24.60
CA VAL A 13 14.04 -1.40 -24.79
C VAL A 13 13.92 -2.36 -23.60
N PHE A 14 14.02 -1.85 -22.38
CA PHE A 14 13.88 -2.63 -21.17
C PHE A 14 12.55 -3.38 -21.11
N LYS A 15 11.44 -2.66 -21.33
CA LYS A 15 10.09 -3.24 -21.34
C LYS A 15 9.95 -4.29 -22.43
N GLN A 16 10.50 -4.05 -23.63
CA GLN A 16 10.45 -5.01 -24.72
C GLN A 16 11.12 -6.33 -24.35
N PHE A 17 12.32 -6.30 -23.77
CA PHE A 17 13.03 -7.52 -23.36
C PHE A 17 12.28 -8.29 -22.26
N LEU A 18 11.77 -7.60 -21.24
CA LEU A 18 11.03 -8.24 -20.14
C LEU A 18 9.62 -8.70 -20.50
N THR A 19 9.14 -8.41 -21.71
CA THR A 19 7.91 -9.04 -22.21
C THR A 19 8.13 -10.47 -22.70
N GLN A 20 9.38 -10.89 -22.93
CA GLN A 20 9.72 -12.26 -23.29
C GLN A 20 9.80 -13.14 -22.04
N ALA A 21 9.05 -14.25 -22.02
CA ALA A 21 8.91 -15.11 -20.85
C ALA A 21 10.25 -15.65 -20.33
N ASP A 22 11.12 -16.13 -21.23
CA ASP A 22 12.43 -16.68 -20.85
C ASP A 22 13.36 -15.60 -20.29
N THR A 23 13.40 -14.43 -20.93
CA THR A 23 14.17 -13.27 -20.43
C THR A 23 13.68 -12.81 -19.05
N ALA A 24 12.37 -12.75 -18.83
CA ALA A 24 11.79 -12.39 -17.55
C ALA A 24 12.08 -13.45 -16.46
N ARG A 25 12.01 -14.73 -16.82
CA ARG A 25 12.37 -15.85 -15.94
C ARG A 25 13.84 -15.79 -15.54
N ASP A 26 14.74 -15.63 -16.51
CA ASP A 26 16.19 -15.51 -16.25
C ASP A 26 16.48 -14.31 -15.35
N PHE A 27 15.85 -13.17 -15.64
CA PHE A 27 15.96 -11.97 -14.82
C PHE A 27 15.57 -12.24 -13.36
N LEU A 28 14.43 -12.89 -13.11
CA LEU A 28 13.98 -13.23 -11.76
C LEU A 28 14.85 -14.32 -11.12
N ALA A 29 15.32 -15.30 -11.89
CA ALA A 29 16.20 -16.35 -11.39
C ALA A 29 17.53 -15.77 -10.87
N ILE A 30 18.03 -14.71 -11.50
CA ILE A 30 19.28 -14.04 -11.13
C ILE A 30 19.07 -13.01 -10.01
N HIS A 31 18.02 -12.19 -10.09
CA HIS A 31 17.89 -10.97 -9.29
C HIS A 31 16.87 -11.02 -8.15
N LEU A 32 15.98 -12.01 -8.11
CA LEU A 32 15.02 -12.14 -7.01
C LEU A 32 15.76 -12.54 -5.71
N PRO A 33 15.44 -11.94 -4.55
CA PRO A 33 16.08 -12.30 -3.29
C PRO A 33 15.99 -13.81 -3.05
N PRO A 34 17.10 -14.49 -2.66
CA PRO A 34 17.13 -15.96 -2.59
C PRO A 34 16.01 -16.58 -1.76
N ALA A 35 15.65 -15.95 -0.64
CA ALA A 35 14.57 -16.41 0.25
C ALA A 35 13.18 -16.39 -0.40
N LEU A 36 12.95 -15.51 -1.38
CA LEU A 36 11.71 -15.43 -2.17
C LEU A 36 11.81 -16.33 -3.40
N ARG A 37 12.97 -16.35 -4.08
CA ARG A 37 13.21 -17.21 -5.25
C ARG A 37 12.99 -18.69 -4.94
N GLN A 38 13.44 -19.17 -3.78
CA GLN A 38 13.22 -20.56 -3.33
C GLN A 38 11.74 -20.91 -3.12
N ARG A 39 10.86 -19.91 -3.03
CA ARG A 39 9.42 -20.08 -2.83
C ARG A 39 8.63 -19.91 -4.13
N CYS A 40 9.25 -19.40 -5.20
CA CYS A 40 8.60 -19.16 -6.48
C CYS A 40 8.80 -20.36 -7.43
N ASP A 41 7.72 -20.78 -8.09
CA ASP A 41 7.80 -21.59 -9.30
C ASP A 41 7.80 -20.66 -10.52
N LEU A 42 8.98 -20.38 -11.06
CA LEU A 42 9.13 -19.48 -12.20
C LEU A 42 8.53 -20.07 -13.49
N ASP A 43 8.23 -21.38 -13.55
CA ASP A 43 7.53 -21.99 -14.69
C ASP A 43 6.08 -21.51 -14.82
N THR A 44 5.54 -20.97 -13.74
CA THR A 44 4.18 -20.39 -13.67
C THR A 44 4.15 -18.87 -13.89
N LEU A 45 5.26 -18.27 -14.35
CA LEU A 45 5.37 -16.83 -14.60
C LEU A 45 4.34 -16.36 -15.64
N GLN A 46 3.56 -15.34 -15.30
CA GLN A 46 2.54 -14.75 -16.17
C GLN A 46 2.77 -13.26 -16.32
N LEU A 47 3.18 -12.81 -17.49
CA LEU A 47 3.36 -11.38 -17.71
C LEU A 47 2.01 -10.64 -17.67
N GLU A 48 1.84 -9.70 -16.75
CA GLU A 48 0.70 -8.78 -16.74
C GLU A 48 1.13 -7.37 -17.12
N SER A 49 0.66 -6.88 -18.27
CA SER A 49 0.81 -5.47 -18.60
C SER A 49 -0.08 -4.62 -17.68
N ALA A 50 0.46 -4.18 -16.55
CA ALA A 50 -0.27 -3.28 -15.66
C ALA A 50 -0.17 -1.85 -16.20
N LYS A 51 -1.25 -1.34 -16.78
CA LYS A 51 -1.50 0.10 -16.76
C LYS A 51 -1.93 0.46 -15.34
N LEU A 52 -0.99 0.90 -14.52
CA LEU A 52 -1.28 1.48 -13.21
C LEU A 52 -2.17 2.73 -13.42
N TYR A 53 -3.05 3.01 -12.44
CA TYR A 53 -4.14 4.00 -12.47
C TYR A 53 -3.86 5.31 -13.24
N ARG A 54 -4.94 5.93 -13.75
CA ARG A 54 -4.93 7.18 -14.53
C ARG A 54 -3.97 8.23 -13.96
N GLY A 55 -3.01 8.65 -14.78
CA GLY A 55 -2.24 9.88 -14.59
C GLY A 55 -0.77 9.72 -14.18
N GLU A 56 -0.30 8.49 -13.92
CA GLU A 56 1.12 8.24 -13.62
C GLU A 56 1.79 7.35 -14.65
N PRO A 57 3.10 7.57 -14.96
CA PRO A 57 3.83 6.67 -15.82
C PRO A 57 3.80 5.26 -15.21
N ALA A 58 3.34 4.31 -16.02
CA ALA A 58 3.29 2.91 -15.65
C ALA A 58 4.72 2.34 -15.59
N GLY A 59 5.17 2.02 -14.38
CA GLY A 59 6.22 1.02 -14.21
C GLY A 59 5.76 -0.33 -14.77
N LEU A 60 6.71 -1.18 -15.15
CA LEU A 60 6.39 -2.52 -15.63
C LEU A 60 6.06 -3.41 -14.44
N VAL A 61 4.94 -4.12 -14.47
CA VAL A 61 4.60 -5.12 -13.45
C VAL A 61 4.80 -6.49 -14.07
N LEU A 62 5.65 -7.33 -13.48
CA LEU A 62 5.76 -8.73 -13.84
C LEU A 62 5.03 -9.55 -12.78
N ARG A 63 4.02 -10.32 -13.17
CA ARG A 63 3.30 -11.19 -12.24
C ARG A 63 3.92 -12.59 -12.32
N CYS A 64 4.30 -13.17 -11.19
CA CYS A 64 4.57 -14.60 -11.13
C CYS A 64 3.47 -15.23 -10.29
N ALA A 65 2.87 -16.34 -10.75
CA ALA A 65 2.20 -17.18 -9.78
C ALA A 65 3.27 -17.75 -8.86
N VAL A 66 2.90 -17.94 -7.60
CA VAL A 66 3.79 -18.57 -6.65
C VAL A 66 3.15 -19.83 -6.17
N VAL A 67 3.75 -20.94 -6.58
CA VAL A 67 3.47 -22.22 -5.96
C VAL A 67 4.16 -22.24 -4.60
N THR A 68 3.74 -21.39 -3.68
CA THR A 68 3.99 -21.69 -2.27
C THR A 68 2.97 -22.74 -1.92
N GLN A 69 3.41 -23.99 -1.84
CA GLN A 69 2.78 -24.98 -0.99
C GLN A 69 2.93 -24.51 0.46
N THR A 70 2.22 -23.43 0.83
CA THR A 70 1.98 -23.15 2.24
C THR A 70 0.93 -24.14 2.72
N ALA A 71 0.96 -24.49 4.00
CA ALA A 71 -0.03 -25.35 4.62
C ALA A 71 -1.49 -24.82 4.50
N SER A 72 -1.68 -23.60 3.95
CA SER A 72 -2.93 -22.86 3.85
C SER A 72 -3.48 -22.64 2.43
N GLY A 73 -2.82 -23.15 1.36
CA GLY A 73 -3.27 -23.01 -0.04
C GLY A 73 -2.29 -22.26 -0.96
N GLU A 74 -2.76 -21.93 -2.18
CA GLU A 74 -1.99 -21.18 -3.20
C GLU A 74 -1.74 -19.72 -2.75
N GLY A 75 -0.48 -19.28 -2.82
CA GLY A 75 -0.06 -17.89 -2.58
C GLY A 75 0.40 -17.23 -3.89
N TYR A 76 0.71 -15.93 -3.86
CA TYR A 76 1.22 -15.22 -5.03
C TYR A 76 2.39 -14.31 -4.63
N ILE A 77 3.47 -14.29 -5.43
CA ILE A 77 4.53 -13.27 -5.35
C ILE A 77 4.55 -12.51 -6.66
N TYR A 78 4.27 -11.22 -6.59
CA TYR A 78 4.42 -10.33 -7.74
C TYR A 78 5.74 -9.62 -7.67
N VAL A 79 6.27 -9.29 -8.84
CA VAL A 79 7.49 -8.50 -8.95
C VAL A 79 7.18 -7.25 -9.76
N VAL A 80 7.18 -6.11 -9.10
CA VAL A 80 7.04 -4.82 -9.78
C VAL A 80 8.43 -4.34 -10.13
N ILE A 81 8.69 -4.04 -11.40
CA ILE A 81 10.01 -3.58 -11.84
C ILE A 81 9.89 -2.21 -12.50
N GLU A 82 10.54 -1.23 -11.87
CA GLU A 82 10.69 0.11 -12.43
C GLU A 82 12.07 0.25 -13.07
N HIS A 83 12.12 0.90 -14.22
CA HIS A 83 13.37 1.20 -14.92
C HIS A 83 13.73 2.67 -14.79
N GLN A 84 14.98 2.96 -14.43
CA GLN A 84 15.49 4.34 -14.34
C GLN A 84 16.90 4.49 -14.88
N SER A 85 17.09 5.51 -15.72
CA SER A 85 18.40 5.96 -16.21
C SER A 85 18.94 7.17 -15.44
N SER A 86 18.13 7.78 -14.58
CA SER A 86 18.49 8.93 -13.74
C SER A 86 18.09 8.66 -12.29
N PRO A 87 18.91 9.05 -11.30
CA PRO A 87 18.56 8.82 -9.90
C PRO A 87 17.36 9.69 -9.49
N ASP A 88 16.51 9.16 -8.62
CA ASP A 88 15.31 9.84 -8.08
C ASP A 88 15.23 9.59 -6.57
N ALA A 89 15.24 10.67 -5.78
CA ALA A 89 15.18 10.60 -4.32
C ALA A 89 13.88 9.98 -3.79
N GLN A 90 12.80 10.00 -4.57
CA GLN A 90 11.47 9.50 -4.20
C GLN A 90 11.16 8.11 -4.78
N MET A 91 12.16 7.44 -5.34
CA MET A 91 11.96 6.15 -6.03
C MET A 91 11.44 5.04 -5.12
N ALA A 92 11.92 4.97 -3.87
CA ALA A 92 11.45 3.98 -2.91
C ALA A 92 9.94 4.10 -2.64
N PHE A 93 9.46 5.34 -2.44
CA PHE A 93 8.04 5.61 -2.24
C PHE A 93 7.22 5.30 -3.51
N ARG A 94 7.74 5.63 -4.70
CA ARG A 94 7.10 5.29 -5.98
C ARG A 94 6.91 3.78 -6.14
N LEU A 95 7.95 3.01 -5.87
CA LEU A 95 7.93 1.56 -5.92
C LEU A 95 6.89 0.95 -4.95
N MET A 96 6.77 1.50 -3.74
CA MET A 96 5.74 1.07 -2.79
C MET A 96 4.33 1.36 -3.28
N ARG A 97 4.11 2.50 -3.92
CA ARG A 97 2.80 2.82 -4.52
C ARG A 97 2.42 1.81 -5.60
N TYR A 98 3.38 1.41 -6.43
CA TYR A 98 3.16 0.36 -7.43
C TYR A 98 2.89 -1.00 -6.76
N ALA A 99 3.60 -1.33 -5.68
CA ALA A 99 3.36 -2.55 -4.93
C ALA A 99 1.94 -2.61 -4.34
N ILE A 100 1.49 -1.53 -3.69
CA ILE A 100 0.12 -1.39 -3.14
C ILE A 100 -0.93 -1.47 -4.26
N ALA A 101 -0.68 -0.84 -5.41
CA ALA A 101 -1.61 -0.92 -6.54
C ALA A 101 -1.70 -2.33 -7.12
N ALA A 102 -0.59 -3.08 -7.17
CA ALA A 102 -0.59 -4.49 -7.58
C ALA A 102 -1.34 -5.38 -6.58
N MET A 103 -1.20 -5.10 -5.28
CA MET A 103 -1.98 -5.72 -4.21
C MET A 103 -3.49 -5.45 -4.36
N GLN A 104 -3.89 -4.19 -4.62
CA GLN A 104 -5.29 -3.83 -4.83
C GLN A 104 -5.88 -4.56 -6.05
N ARG A 105 -5.16 -4.56 -7.18
CA ARG A 105 -5.58 -5.26 -8.39
C ARG A 105 -5.78 -6.77 -8.17
N HIS A 106 -4.99 -7.37 -7.28
CA HIS A 106 -5.21 -8.77 -6.91
C HIS A 106 -6.56 -8.97 -6.21
N LEU A 107 -6.91 -8.09 -5.27
CA LEU A 107 -8.20 -8.16 -4.58
C LEU A 107 -9.36 -7.90 -5.56
N ASP A 108 -9.21 -6.91 -6.45
CA ASP A 108 -10.19 -6.61 -7.50
C ASP A 108 -10.41 -7.80 -8.45
N GLY A 109 -9.42 -8.68 -8.59
CA GLY A 109 -9.49 -9.94 -9.33
C GLY A 109 -10.29 -11.05 -8.64
N GLY A 110 -10.89 -10.79 -7.47
CA GLY A 110 -11.71 -11.74 -6.72
C GLY A 110 -10.95 -12.54 -5.66
N HIS A 111 -9.67 -12.25 -5.42
CA HIS A 111 -8.89 -12.90 -4.39
C HIS A 111 -9.17 -12.29 -3.00
N THR A 112 -9.12 -13.10 -1.95
CA THR A 112 -9.50 -12.69 -0.57
C THR A 112 -8.31 -12.40 0.34
N LYS A 113 -7.08 -12.64 -0.13
CA LYS A 113 -5.82 -12.42 0.59
C LYS A 113 -4.87 -11.61 -0.29
N LEU A 114 -3.95 -10.88 0.32
CA LEU A 114 -2.95 -10.10 -0.40
C LEU A 114 -1.83 -11.00 -0.96
N PRO A 115 -1.27 -10.66 -2.13
CA PRO A 115 -0.04 -11.28 -2.61
C PRO A 115 1.16 -10.63 -1.89
N LEU A 116 2.28 -11.34 -1.82
CA LEU A 116 3.56 -10.67 -1.56
C LEU A 116 3.96 -9.91 -2.83
N VAL A 117 4.43 -8.66 -2.69
CA VAL A 117 4.88 -7.87 -3.84
C VAL A 117 6.30 -7.40 -3.60
N VAL A 118 7.19 -7.72 -4.54
CA VAL A 118 8.61 -7.37 -4.52
C VAL A 118 8.83 -6.18 -5.45
N PRO A 119 8.99 -4.96 -4.92
CA PRO A 119 9.44 -3.84 -5.73
C PRO A 119 10.92 -4.01 -6.08
N MET A 120 11.26 -3.84 -7.35
CA MET A 120 12.62 -3.85 -7.87
C MET A 120 12.89 -2.61 -8.70
N LEU A 121 14.06 -2.01 -8.50
CA LEU A 121 14.58 -0.96 -9.37
C LEU A 121 15.63 -1.55 -10.31
N PHE A 122 15.38 -1.46 -11.61
CA PHE A 122 16.41 -1.62 -12.63
C PHE A 122 17.04 -0.26 -12.93
N TYR A 123 18.24 -0.03 -12.39
CA TYR A 123 18.95 1.23 -12.54
C TYR A 123 20.19 1.07 -13.43
N HIS A 124 20.34 1.94 -14.43
CA HIS A 124 21.51 1.93 -15.32
C HIS A 124 22.09 3.34 -15.58
N GLY A 125 21.88 4.27 -14.64
CA GLY A 125 22.30 5.67 -14.82
C GLY A 125 23.79 5.92 -14.67
N ALA A 126 24.22 7.12 -15.09
CA ALA A 126 25.63 7.54 -15.02
C ALA A 126 26.12 7.80 -13.58
N THR A 127 25.21 8.12 -12.65
CA THR A 127 25.55 8.28 -11.22
C THR A 127 25.63 6.90 -10.57
N THR A 128 26.82 6.45 -10.24
CA THR A 128 27.05 5.11 -9.68
C THR A 128 27.90 5.17 -8.39
N PRO A 129 27.54 4.40 -7.34
CA PRO A 129 26.34 3.57 -7.21
C PRO A 129 25.05 4.41 -7.12
N TYR A 130 23.88 3.76 -7.20
CA TYR A 130 22.60 4.45 -7.02
C TYR A 130 22.57 5.20 -5.68
N PRO A 131 22.32 6.52 -5.65
CA PRO A 131 22.66 7.36 -4.50
C PRO A 131 21.55 7.46 -3.43
N TRP A 132 20.37 6.86 -3.65
CA TRP A 132 19.22 7.01 -2.76
C TRP A 132 18.82 5.68 -2.12
N SER A 133 18.20 5.74 -0.93
CA SER A 133 17.68 4.55 -0.27
C SER A 133 16.53 3.92 -1.08
N LEU A 134 16.45 2.59 -1.04
CA LEU A 134 15.31 1.81 -1.55
C LEU A 134 14.38 1.34 -0.42
N ASN A 135 14.67 1.68 0.83
CA ASN A 135 13.73 1.55 1.92
C ASN A 135 12.82 2.78 1.96
N TRP A 136 11.53 2.59 1.65
CA TRP A 136 10.57 3.68 1.59
C TRP A 136 10.33 4.38 2.95
N LEU A 137 10.63 3.71 4.07
CA LEU A 137 10.56 4.30 5.40
C LEU A 137 11.61 5.41 5.60
N ASP A 138 12.69 5.39 4.83
CA ASP A 138 13.71 6.44 4.86
C ASP A 138 13.24 7.73 4.18
N CYS A 139 12.07 7.71 3.51
CA CYS A 139 11.45 8.91 2.94
C CYS A 139 10.75 9.79 4.00
N PHE A 140 10.59 9.31 5.23
CA PHE A 140 9.98 10.07 6.33
C PHE A 140 11.02 10.91 7.07
N ALA A 141 10.57 12.00 7.69
CA ALA A 141 11.43 12.83 8.54
C ALA A 141 11.95 12.07 9.77
N ASP A 142 11.19 11.08 10.25
CA ASP A 142 11.56 10.14 11.31
C ASP A 142 11.30 8.70 10.83
N PRO A 143 12.33 8.02 10.28
CA PRO A 143 12.19 6.64 9.79
C PRO A 143 11.87 5.62 10.88
N GLN A 144 12.28 5.85 12.13
CA GLN A 144 12.00 4.94 13.23
C GLN A 144 10.53 4.99 13.61
N LEU A 145 9.97 6.19 13.79
CA LEU A 145 8.55 6.37 14.04
C LEU A 145 7.70 5.83 12.88
N ALA A 146 8.14 6.02 11.64
CA ALA A 146 7.47 5.44 10.47
C ALA A 146 7.46 3.91 10.52
N SER A 147 8.60 3.30 10.87
CA SER A 147 8.69 1.85 11.03
C SER A 147 7.69 1.35 12.07
N GLU A 148 7.68 1.95 13.26
CA GLU A 148 6.76 1.59 14.35
C GLU A 148 5.29 1.72 13.93
N LEU A 149 4.93 2.80 13.21
CA LEU A 149 3.57 3.04 12.73
C LEU A 149 3.12 2.00 11.69
N TYR A 150 3.97 1.65 10.72
CA TYR A 150 3.58 0.85 9.56
C TYR A 150 3.75 -0.67 9.74
N ILE A 151 4.45 -1.12 10.78
CA ILE A 151 4.56 -2.56 11.12
C ILE A 151 3.65 -2.97 12.28
N SER A 152 3.06 -2.01 12.99
CA SER A 152 2.13 -2.25 14.10
C SER A 152 0.67 -2.32 13.62
N PRO A 153 -0.23 -2.95 14.40
CA PRO A 153 -1.66 -2.82 14.16
C PRO A 153 -2.09 -1.35 14.11
N PHE A 154 -2.93 -1.01 13.12
CA PHE A 154 -3.48 0.34 13.05
C PHE A 154 -4.40 0.63 14.25
N PRO A 155 -4.43 1.88 14.74
CA PRO A 155 -5.33 2.25 15.83
C PRO A 155 -6.79 2.06 15.40
N LEU A 156 -7.54 1.31 16.20
CA LEU A 156 -8.98 1.10 16.04
C LEU A 156 -9.72 1.94 17.08
N VAL A 157 -10.58 2.84 16.63
CA VAL A 157 -11.56 3.54 17.50
C VAL A 157 -12.89 2.79 17.39
N ASP A 158 -13.10 1.84 18.30
CA ASP A 158 -14.34 1.04 18.36
C ASP A 158 -15.32 1.63 19.38
N VAL A 159 -16.16 2.57 18.93
CA VAL A 159 -17.18 3.21 19.79
C VAL A 159 -18.23 2.23 20.31
N THR A 160 -18.34 1.01 19.76
CA THR A 160 -19.36 0.05 20.18
C THR A 160 -19.09 -0.54 21.55
N VAL A 161 -17.81 -0.57 21.96
CA VAL A 161 -17.38 -1.11 23.26
C VAL A 161 -17.15 -0.03 24.32
N ILE A 162 -17.15 1.26 23.92
CA ILE A 162 -16.96 2.39 24.84
C ILE A 162 -18.29 2.69 25.55
N PRO A 163 -18.35 2.70 26.89
CA PRO A 163 -19.56 3.10 27.63
C PRO A 163 -20.04 4.52 27.31
N ASP A 164 -21.36 4.75 27.32
CA ASP A 164 -21.92 6.06 26.94
C ASP A 164 -21.48 7.19 27.89
N ASP A 165 -21.34 6.89 29.17
CA ASP A 165 -20.87 7.81 30.20
C ASP A 165 -19.39 8.19 30.03
N GLU A 166 -18.60 7.32 29.40
CA GLU A 166 -17.24 7.63 28.96
C GLU A 166 -17.27 8.51 27.70
N ILE A 167 -18.09 8.16 26.70
CA ILE A 167 -18.24 8.92 25.45
C ILE A 167 -18.62 10.38 25.73
N VAL A 168 -19.53 10.65 26.68
CA VAL A 168 -19.95 12.01 27.04
C VAL A 168 -18.76 12.90 27.46
N ARG A 169 -17.64 12.32 27.91
CA ARG A 169 -16.42 13.04 28.31
C ARG A 169 -15.45 13.29 27.17
N HIS A 170 -15.70 12.75 25.97
CA HIS A 170 -14.83 12.90 24.79
C HIS A 170 -14.91 14.30 24.13
N ARG A 171 -15.32 15.32 24.90
CA ARG A 171 -15.35 16.73 24.47
C ARG A 171 -16.13 16.89 23.17
N ARG A 172 -15.55 17.56 22.17
CA ARG A 172 -16.22 17.92 20.90
C ARG A 172 -16.55 16.72 20.00
N VAL A 173 -15.92 15.55 20.20
CA VAL A 173 -16.19 14.36 19.37
C VAL A 173 -17.29 13.45 19.95
N ALA A 174 -17.63 13.64 21.23
CA ALA A 174 -18.63 12.85 21.96
C ALA A 174 -19.96 12.71 21.21
N LEU A 175 -20.45 13.81 20.60
CA LEU A 175 -21.71 13.80 19.86
C LEU A 175 -21.66 12.87 18.64
N LEU A 176 -20.56 12.92 17.88
CA LEU A 176 -20.34 12.05 16.73
C LEU A 176 -20.30 10.58 17.17
N GLU A 177 -19.54 10.28 18.21
CA GLU A 177 -19.35 8.91 18.70
C GLU A 177 -20.66 8.31 19.24
N LEU A 178 -21.39 9.07 20.05
CA LEU A 178 -22.65 8.61 20.63
C LEU A 178 -23.72 8.41 19.54
N ILE A 179 -23.84 9.34 18.58
CA ILE A 179 -24.77 9.16 17.46
C ILE A 179 -24.39 7.93 16.63
N GLN A 180 -23.11 7.77 16.27
CA GLN A 180 -22.66 6.65 15.44
C GLN A 180 -22.83 5.30 16.15
N LYS A 181 -22.58 5.24 17.46
CA LYS A 181 -22.81 4.04 18.28
C LYS A 181 -24.27 3.59 18.23
N HIS A 182 -25.22 4.52 18.25
CA HIS A 182 -26.65 4.24 18.33
C HIS A 182 -27.39 4.38 16.99
N ILE A 183 -26.71 4.64 15.86
CA ILE A 183 -27.35 4.96 14.57
C ILE A 183 -28.29 3.87 14.01
N ARG A 184 -28.12 2.63 14.46
CA ARG A 184 -28.96 1.48 14.08
C ARG A 184 -30.12 1.21 15.05
N GLN A 185 -30.19 1.91 16.18
CA GLN A 185 -31.27 1.77 17.14
C GLN A 185 -32.53 2.48 16.62
N ARG A 186 -33.67 1.80 16.68
CA ARG A 186 -34.96 2.38 16.26
C ARG A 186 -35.50 3.39 17.27
N ASP A 187 -35.13 3.21 18.53
CA ASP A 187 -35.53 4.07 19.63
C ASP A 187 -34.28 4.75 20.21
N LEU A 188 -34.24 6.08 20.08
CA LEU A 188 -33.17 6.91 20.59
C LEU A 188 -33.51 7.51 21.97
N MET A 189 -34.69 7.21 22.54
CA MET A 189 -35.05 7.73 23.86
C MET A 189 -34.02 7.36 24.93
N GLY A 190 -33.35 6.20 24.79
CA GLY A 190 -32.30 5.74 25.71
C GLY A 190 -31.00 6.55 25.73
N ILE A 191 -30.83 7.52 24.81
CA ILE A 191 -29.62 8.35 24.73
C ILE A 191 -29.88 9.86 24.81
N VAL A 192 -31.15 10.28 24.99
CA VAL A 192 -31.53 11.71 24.99
C VAL A 192 -30.84 12.49 26.10
N GLU A 193 -30.68 11.89 27.29
CA GLU A 193 -30.01 12.54 28.43
C GLU A 193 -28.53 12.79 28.14
N GLN A 194 -27.84 11.80 27.57
CA GLN A 194 -26.44 11.89 27.18
C GLN A 194 -26.24 12.91 26.06
N LEU A 195 -27.11 12.92 25.04
CA LEU A 195 -27.09 13.92 23.97
C LEU A 195 -27.27 15.34 24.53
N THR A 196 -28.24 15.52 25.42
CA THR A 196 -28.49 16.82 26.06
C THR A 196 -27.27 17.28 26.87
N THR A 197 -26.64 16.36 27.60
CA THR A 197 -25.43 16.64 28.38
C THR A 197 -24.27 17.10 27.50
N ILE A 198 -24.05 16.43 26.37
CA ILE A 198 -23.00 16.79 25.40
C ILE A 198 -23.27 18.16 24.77
N LEU A 199 -24.52 18.43 24.38
CA LEU A 199 -24.90 19.70 23.75
C LEU A 199 -24.73 20.89 24.70
N LEU A 200 -25.21 20.76 25.94
CA LEU A 200 -25.09 21.82 26.95
C LEU A 200 -23.63 22.09 27.36
N SER A 201 -22.81 21.04 27.46
CA SER A 201 -21.37 21.20 27.76
C SER A 201 -20.59 21.79 26.58
N GLY A 202 -21.04 21.59 25.34
CA GLY A 202 -20.49 22.25 24.15
C GLY A 202 -20.86 23.74 24.04
N THR A 203 -22.08 24.13 24.42
CA THR A 203 -22.53 25.55 24.38
C THR A 203 -21.81 26.42 25.41
N LEU A 204 -21.44 25.86 26.57
CA LEU A 204 -20.68 26.58 27.61
C LEU A 204 -19.21 26.84 27.22
N MET A 205 -18.67 26.14 26.22
CA MET A 205 -17.29 26.31 25.75
C MET A 205 -17.15 27.30 24.58
N THR A 206 -18.25 27.81 24.03
CA THR A 206 -18.23 28.81 22.93
C THR A 206 -18.31 30.26 23.41
N ASP A 207 -18.59 30.49 24.70
CA ASP A 207 -18.69 31.81 25.32
C ASP A 207 -17.40 32.21 26.08
N SER A 208 -16.22 31.75 25.65
CA SER A 208 -14.92 32.08 26.27
C SER A 208 -13.81 32.33 25.25
#